data_AF-A0A0D0QNP4-F1
#
_entry.id   AF-A0A0D0QNP4-F1
#
_cell.length_a   1.000
_cell.length_b   1.000
_cell.length_c   1.000
_cell.angle_alpha   90.00
_cell.angle_beta   90.00
_cell.angle_gamma   90.00
#
_symmetry.space_group_name_H-M   'P 1'
#
loop_
_entity.id
_entity.type
_entity.pdbx_description
1 polymer ?
#
loop_
_entity_poly.entity_id
_entity_poly.type
_entity_poly.pdbx_seq_one_letter_code
_entity_poly.pdbx_strand_id
1 'polypeptide(L)' 'MSKESEFFAYLLEHYAFYKNTTADQILKILDEKNLTDFIYDMYEIYHVESLENAFKDIDSLISTGKPAW' A
#
# COMPACT_ATOMS: atom_id res chain seq x y z
N MET A 1 18.76 -1.74 3.23
CA MET A 1 17.52 -2.23 2.59
C MET A 1 17.54 -1.76 1.13
N SER A 2 16.70 -2.32 0.25
CA SER A 2 16.49 -1.71 -1.07
C SER A 2 15.58 -0.48 -0.91
N LYS A 3 15.60 0.45 -1.88
CA LYS A 3 14.76 1.66 -1.81
C LYS A 3 13.28 1.31 -1.84
N GLU A 4 12.95 0.24 -2.54
CA GLU A 4 11.63 -0.37 -2.65
C GLU A 4 11.14 -0.84 -1.28
N SER A 5 11.99 -1.56 -0.52
CA SER A 5 11.64 -1.99 0.84
C SER A 5 11.50 -0.84 1.84
N GLU A 6 12.35 0.19 1.74
CA GLU A 6 12.24 1.38 2.60
C GLU A 6 10.95 2.15 2.30
N PHE A 7 10.63 2.35 1.03
CA PHE A 7 9.40 3.02 0.63
C PHE A 7 8.15 2.19 0.96
N PHE A 8 8.20 0.88 0.79
CA PHE A 8 7.06 0.01 1.13
C PHE A 8 6.74 0.07 2.62
N ALA A 9 7.76 0.02 3.49
CA ALA A 9 7.56 0.21 4.93
C ALA A 9 6.97 1.59 5.24
N TYR A 10 7.51 2.65 4.63
CA TYR A 10 7.01 4.01 4.75
C TYR A 10 5.54 4.15 4.31
N LEU A 11 5.18 3.57 3.17
CA LEU A 11 3.82 3.55 2.62
C LEU A 11 2.85 2.86 3.57
N LEU A 12 3.23 1.69 4.10
CA LEU A 12 2.41 0.93 5.05
C LEU A 12 2.18 1.68 6.36
N GLU A 13 3.22 2.31 6.92
CA GLU A 13 3.10 3.10 8.15
C GLU A 13 2.17 4.30 7.97
N HIS A 14 2.34 5.05 6.87
CA HIS A 14 1.48 6.19 6.60
C HIS A 14 0.05 5.79 6.25
N TYR A 15 -0.16 4.70 5.52
CA TYR A 15 -1.50 4.19 5.24
C TYR A 15 -2.18 3.66 6.50
N ALA A 16 -1.44 2.97 7.38
CA ALA A 16 -1.95 2.54 8.68
C ALA A 16 -2.36 3.73 9.55
N PHE A 17 -1.54 4.79 9.57
CA PHE A 17 -1.90 6.04 10.26
C PHE A 17 -3.17 6.65 9.67
N TYR A 18 -3.30 6.72 8.34
CA TYR A 18 -4.49 7.20 7.65
C TYR A 18 -5.75 6.39 8.00
N LYS A 19 -5.62 5.07 8.15
CA LYS A 19 -6.70 4.15 8.53
C LYS A 19 -6.91 4.01 10.05
N ASN A 20 -6.16 4.76 10.85
CA ASN A 20 -6.18 4.72 12.31
C ASN A 20 -5.98 3.29 12.87
N THR A 21 -5.00 2.58 12.30
CA THR A 21 -4.66 1.17 12.57
C THR A 21 -3.13 1.01 12.60
N THR A 22 -2.62 -0.23 12.59
CA THR A 22 -1.19 -0.54 12.60
C THR A 22 -0.74 -1.12 11.26
N ALA A 23 0.53 -0.90 10.91
CA ALA A 23 1.11 -1.47 9.69
C ALA A 23 1.01 -3.00 9.64
N ASP A 24 1.10 -3.67 10.81
CA ASP A 24 0.88 -5.12 10.95
C ASP A 24 -0.55 -5.54 10.54
N GLN A 25 -1.57 -4.80 10.98
CA GLN A 25 -2.96 -5.06 10.60
C GLN A 25 -3.19 -4.83 9.10
N ILE A 26 -2.62 -3.76 8.55
CA ILE A 26 -2.67 -3.49 7.10
C ILE A 26 -2.00 -4.63 6.32
N LEU A 27 -0.77 -4.99 6.69
CA LEU A 27 -0.02 -6.03 6.00
C LEU A 27 -0.79 -7.36 6.00
N LYS A 28 -1.41 -7.73 7.13
CA LYS A 28 -2.28 -8.90 7.21
C LYS A 28 -3.46 -8.83 6.23
N ILE A 29 -4.13 -7.68 6.10
CA ILE A 29 -5.24 -7.50 5.15
C ILE A 29 -4.75 -7.65 3.71
N LEU A 30 -3.56 -7.12 3.39
CA LEU A 30 -2.97 -7.24 2.07
C LEU A 30 -2.57 -8.69 1.75
N ASP A 31 -1.96 -9.39 2.71
CA ASP A 31 -1.57 -10.80 2.57
C ASP A 31 -2.80 -11.70 2.38
N GLU A 32 -3.86 -11.51 3.18
CA GLU A 32 -5.13 -12.25 3.05
C GLU A 32 -5.77 -12.06 1.67
N LYS A 33 -5.49 -10.95 0.99
CA LYS A 33 -5.99 -10.62 -0.34
C LYS A 33 -4.97 -10.89 -1.46
N ASN A 34 -3.78 -11.40 -1.15
CA ASN A 34 -2.66 -11.57 -2.08
C ASN A 34 -2.29 -10.26 -2.82
N LEU A 35 -2.33 -9.12 -2.11
CA LEU A 35 -2.04 -7.79 -2.64
C LEU A 35 -0.64 -7.28 -2.27
N THR A 36 0.05 -7.92 -1.33
CA THR A 36 1.34 -7.48 -0.79
C THR A 36 2.40 -7.34 -1.88
N ASP A 37 2.61 -8.39 -2.68
CA ASP A 37 3.58 -8.36 -3.78
C ASP A 37 3.20 -7.31 -4.83
N PHE A 38 1.90 -7.20 -5.16
CA PHE A 38 1.41 -6.20 -6.10
C PHE A 38 1.72 -4.78 -5.63
N ILE A 39 1.44 -4.44 -4.37
CA ILE A 39 1.70 -3.11 -3.82
C ILE A 39 3.20 -2.84 -3.71
N TYR A 40 4.00 -3.87 -3.42
CA TYR A 40 5.46 -3.77 -3.41
C TYR A 40 6.01 -3.43 -4.80
N ASP A 41 5.49 -4.10 -5.85
CA ASP A 41 5.91 -3.89 -7.24
C ASP A 41 5.48 -2.52 -7.81
N MET A 42 4.48 -1.86 -7.19
CA MET A 42 4.00 -0.52 -7.58
C MET A 42 4.93 0.64 -7.17
N TYR A 43 6.13 0.34 -6.66
CA TYR A 43 7.13 1.33 -6.24
C TYR A 43 7.36 2.46 -7.25
N GLU A 44 7.55 2.13 -8.53
CA GLU A 44 7.85 3.12 -9.58
C GLU A 44 6.73 4.15 -9.76
N ILE A 45 5.48 3.79 -9.43
CA ILE A 45 4.32 4.68 -9.52
C ILE A 45 4.13 5.41 -8.20
N TYR A 46 4.03 4.67 -7.09
CA TYR A 46 3.71 5.24 -5.78
C TYR A 46 4.80 6.16 -5.23
N HIS A 47 6.08 5.96 -5.59
CA HIS A 47 7.14 6.83 -5.09
C HIS A 47 7.20 8.20 -5.80
N VAL A 48 6.62 8.32 -7.00
CA VAL A 48 6.60 9.57 -7.77
C VAL A 48 5.30 10.34 -7.55
N GLU A 49 4.20 9.63 -7.28
CA GLU A 49 2.90 10.23 -7.03
C GLU A 49 2.72 10.72 -5.59
N SER A 50 1.57 11.34 -5.33
CA SER A 50 1.14 11.65 -3.96
C SER A 50 0.74 10.38 -3.20
N LEU A 51 1.06 10.32 -1.91
CA LEU A 51 0.61 9.25 -1.02
C LEU A 51 -0.91 9.08 -1.02
N GLU A 52 -1.66 10.18 -1.19
CA GLU A 52 -3.12 10.15 -1.23
C GLU A 52 -3.66 9.35 -2.43
N ASN A 53 -2.99 9.39 -3.59
CA ASN A 53 -3.34 8.56 -4.73
C ASN A 53 -3.05 7.09 -4.45
N ALA A 54 -1.88 6.79 -3.87
CA ALA A 54 -1.54 5.43 -3.47
C ALA A 54 -2.56 4.88 -2.47
N PHE A 55 -3.02 5.68 -1.51
CA PHE A 55 -4.05 5.25 -0.55
C PHE A 55 -5.39 4.95 -1.21
N LYS A 56 -5.82 5.77 -2.17
CA LYS A 56 -7.05 5.52 -2.93
C LYS A 56 -6.95 4.23 -3.76
N ASP A 57 -5.79 3.97 -4.35
CA ASP A 57 -5.56 2.74 -5.09
C ASP A 57 -5.60 1.52 -4.18
N ILE A 58 -4.90 1.57 -3.04
CA ILE A 58 -4.91 0.51 -2.03
C ILE A 58 -6.34 0.27 -1.49
N ASP A 59 -7.11 1.32 -1.24
CA ASP A 59 -8.53 1.21 -0.86
C ASP A 59 -9.36 0.48 -1.93
N SER A 60 -9.18 0.85 -3.20
CA SER A 60 -9.86 0.20 -4.33
C SER A 60 -9.46 -1.26 -4.48
N LEU A 61 -8.16 -1.58 -4.32
CA LEU A 61 -7.65 -2.95 -4.37
C LEU A 61 -8.23 -3.80 -3.24
N ILE A 62 -8.25 -3.27 -2.02
CA ILE A 62 -8.82 -3.97 -0.86
C ILE A 62 -10.33 -4.21 -1.04
N SER A 63 -11.06 -3.23 -1.58
CA SER A 63 -12.51 -3.28 -1.73
C SER A 63 -12.97 -4.10 -2.93
N THR A 64 -12.35 -3.91 -4.08
CA THR A 64 -12.82 -4.41 -5.39
C THR A 64 -11.86 -5.40 -6.05
N GLY A 65 -10.63 -5.51 -5.56
CA GLY A 65 -9.56 -6.27 -6.21
C GLY A 65 -9.01 -5.61 -7.48
N LYS A 66 -9.35 -4.33 -7.72
CA LYS A 66 -8.92 -3.57 -8.90
C LYS A 66 -8.32 -2.21 -8.51
N PRO A 67 -7.33 -1.73 -9.25
CA PRO A 67 -6.80 -0.38 -9.06
C PRO A 67 -7.88 0.69 -9.30
N ALA A 68 -7.65 1.89 -8.77
CA ALA A 68 -8.55 3.03 -8.81
C ALA A 68 -8.41 3.89 -10.08
N TRP A 69 -7.50 3.54 -10.99
CA TRP A 69 -7.20 4.25 -12.24
C TRP A 69 -7.66 3.51 -13.50
#